data_AF-A0ABD0NZP9-F1
#
_entry.id   AF-A0ABD0NZP9-F1
#
_cell.length_a   1.000
_cell.length_b   1.000
_cell.length_c   1.000
_cell.angle_alpha   90.00
_cell.angle_beta   90.00
_cell.angle_gamma   90.00
#
_symmetry.space_group_name_H-M   'P 1'
#
loop_
_entity.id
_entity.type
_entity.pdbx_description
1 polymer ?
#
loop_
_entity_poly.entity_id
_entity_poly.type
_entity_poly.pdbx_seq_one_letter_code
_entity_poly.pdbx_strand_id
1 'polypeptide(L)' 'KDHVYLQLHHLPPQQLATRLPGISETAMIFAGVDVTKEPIPVLPTVHYNMGGIPTNYKGQ' A
#
# COMPACT_ATOMS: atom_id res chain seq x y z
N LYS A 1 13.30 2.97 15.29
CA LYS A 1 12.19 3.48 14.46
C LYS A 1 12.04 2.45 13.36
N ASP A 2 10.97 1.67 13.40
CA ASP A 2 10.96 0.34 12.79
C ASP A 2 10.06 0.29 11.54
N HIS A 3 9.77 1.47 10.98
CA HIS A 3 8.95 1.68 9.79
C HIS A 3 9.51 2.85 8.97
N VAL A 4 9.06 2.98 7.72
CA VAL A 4 9.30 4.13 6.85
C VAL A 4 8.00 4.87 6.57
N TYR A 5 8.09 6.06 5.97
CA TYR A 5 6.91 6.88 5.67
C TYR A 5 6.61 6.87 4.16
N LEU A 6 5.35 6.59 3.82
CA LEU A 6 4.79 6.78 2.49
C LEU A 6 4.10 8.15 2.42
N GLN A 7 4.66 9.08 1.64
CA GLN A 7 4.13 10.43 1.48
C GLN A 7 3.25 10.53 0.23
N LEU A 8 2.03 11.02 0.40
CA LEU A 8 1.08 11.24 -0.69
C LEU A 8 0.53 12.68 -0.77
N HIS A 9 0.74 13.49 0.26
CA HIS A 9 0.20 14.86 0.37
C HIS A 9 0.72 15.85 -0.70
N HIS A 10 1.76 15.49 -1.46
CA HIS A 10 2.23 16.26 -2.61
C HIS A 10 1.32 16.09 -3.84
N LEU A 11 0.45 15.08 -3.86
CA LEU A 11 -0.52 14.85 -4.92
C LEU A 11 -1.77 15.70 -4.69
N PRO A 12 -2.42 16.19 -5.77
CA PRO A 12 -3.69 16.91 -5.64
C PRO A 12 -4.77 16.06 -4.95
N PRO A 13 -5.58 16.62 -4.04
CA PRO A 13 -6.63 15.87 -3.34
C PRO A 13 -7.62 15.18 -4.29
N GLN A 14 -7.94 15.79 -5.43
CA GLN A 14 -8.81 15.19 -6.44
C GLN A 14 -8.21 13.93 -7.05
N GLN A 15 -6.89 13.88 -7.22
CA GLN A 15 -6.20 12.68 -7.70
C GLN A 15 -6.23 11.57 -6.66
N LEU A 16 -6.07 11.90 -5.38
CA LEU A 16 -6.18 10.93 -4.28
C LEU A 16 -7.59 10.34 -4.22
N ALA A 17 -8.63 11.18 -4.31
CA ALA A 17 -10.02 10.76 -4.27
C ALA A 17 -10.43 9.90 -5.48
N THR A 18 -9.88 10.18 -6.67
CA THR A 18 -10.29 9.50 -7.92
C THR A 18 -9.45 8.28 -8.24
N ARG A 19 -8.14 8.32 -7.99
CA ARG A 19 -7.19 7.25 -8.39
C ARG A 19 -6.70 6.40 -7.24
N LEU A 20 -6.65 6.96 -6.03
CA LEU A 20 -6.13 6.30 -4.83
C LEU A 20 -7.17 6.28 -3.68
N PRO A 21 -8.47 6.01 -3.93
CA PRO A 21 -9.49 6.08 -2.88
C PRO A 21 -9.25 5.04 -1.78
N GLY A 22 -8.87 3.80 -2.18
CA GLY A 22 -8.71 2.69 -1.24
C GLY A 22 -7.60 2.92 -0.20
N ILE A 23 -6.44 3.45 -0.61
CA ILE A 23 -5.36 3.75 0.35
C ILE A 23 -5.70 4.94 1.25
N SER A 24 -6.43 5.93 0.73
CA SER A 24 -6.88 7.09 1.50
C SER A 24 -7.85 6.68 2.61
N GLU A 25 -8.82 5.83 2.27
CA GLU A 25 -9.78 5.26 3.22
C GLU A 25 -9.11 4.34 4.24
N THR A 26 -8.26 3.41 3.77
CA THR A 26 -7.56 2.45 4.65
C THR A 26 -6.65 3.18 5.65
N ALA A 27 -5.91 4.21 5.20
CA ALA A 27 -5.06 5.01 6.08
C ALA A 27 -5.85 5.76 7.15
N MET A 28 -7.00 6.33 6.79
CA MET A 28 -7.89 6.99 7.74
C MET A 28 -8.48 6.00 8.75
N ILE A 29 -9.04 4.88 8.29
CA ILE A 29 -9.72 3.89 9.14
C ILE A 29 -8.76 3.21 10.10
N PHE A 30 -7.60 2.74 9.62
CA PHE A 30 -6.73 1.85 10.39
C PHE A 30 -5.55 2.56 11.05
N ALA A 31 -5.11 3.70 10.52
CA ALA A 31 -3.98 4.45 11.05
C ALA A 31 -4.37 5.84 11.57
N GLY A 32 -5.61 6.30 11.35
CA GLY A 32 -6.04 7.66 11.72
C GLY A 32 -5.32 8.75 10.93
N VAL A 33 -4.77 8.43 9.75
CA VAL A 33 -3.94 9.34 8.97
C VAL A 33 -4.74 9.96 7.82
N ASP A 34 -4.83 11.29 7.81
CA ASP A 34 -5.27 12.06 6.66
C ASP A 34 -4.12 12.17 5.64
N VAL A 35 -4.18 11.36 4.58
CA VAL A 35 -3.13 11.27 3.55
C VAL A 35 -2.90 12.57 2.77
N THR A 36 -3.81 13.55 2.87
CA THR A 36 -3.66 14.88 2.27
C THR A 36 -2.80 15.83 3.12
N LYS A 37 -2.52 15.47 4.38
CA LYS A 37 -1.80 16.29 5.35
C LYS A 37 -0.56 15.60 5.91
N GLU A 38 -0.65 14.30 6.16
CA GLU A 38 0.36 13.55 6.92
C GLU A 38 0.78 12.26 6.19
N PRO A 39 2.04 11.79 6.36
CA PRO A 39 2.50 10.54 5.77
C PRO A 39 1.98 9.29 6.47
N ILE A 40 1.82 8.20 5.71
CA ILE A 40 1.41 6.89 6.23
C ILE A 40 2.64 6.13 6.73
N PRO A 41 2.67 5.62 7.98
CA PRO A 41 3.71 4.71 8.43
C PRO A 41 3.55 3.33 7.75
N VAL A 42 4.58 2.84 7.08
CA VAL A 42 4.57 1.55 6.36
C VAL A 42 5.79 0.70 6.71
N LEU A 43 5.62 -0.62 6.62
CA LEU A 43 6.68 -1.61 6.81
C LEU A 43 6.69 -2.62 5.67
N PRO A 44 7.87 -3.15 5.28
CA PRO A 44 7.94 -4.29 4.36
C PRO A 44 7.27 -5.52 4.97
N THR A 45 6.41 -6.18 4.21
CA THR A 45 5.76 -7.45 4.58
C THR A 45 5.86 -8.45 3.43
N VAL A 46 5.73 -9.74 3.73
CA VAL A 46 5.69 -10.78 2.69
C VAL A 46 4.36 -10.64 1.94
N HIS A 47 4.44 -10.48 0.61
CA HIS A 47 3.27 -10.36 -0.25
C HIS A 47 2.99 -11.63 -1.07
N TYR A 48 4.02 -12.24 -1.64
CA TYR A 48 3.88 -13.35 -2.56
C TYR A 48 4.99 -14.39 -2.39
N ASN A 49 4.62 -15.65 -2.50
CA ASN A 49 5.55 -16.78 -2.49
C ASN A 49 5.74 -17.27 -3.92
N MET A 50 6.95 -17.09 -4.48
CA MET A 50 7.26 -17.54 -5.84
C MET A 50 7.35 -19.05 -5.97
N GLY A 51 7.70 -19.76 -4.89
CA GLY A 51 7.71 -21.21 -4.87
C GLY A 51 6.30 -21.80 -4.93
N GLY A 52 6.21 -23.07 -5.34
CA GLY A 52 4.94 -23.80 -5.42
C GLY A 52 5.18 -25.28 -5.64
N ILE A 53 4.13 -25.99 -6.06
CA ILE A 53 4.28 -27.39 -6.50
C ILE A 53 5.19 -27.39 -7.73
N PRO A 54 6.32 -28.12 -7.72
CA PRO A 54 7.18 -28.21 -8.89
C PRO A 54 6.39 -28.77 -10.07
N THR A 55 6.50 -28.11 -11.22
CA THR A 55 5.87 -28.56 -12.46
C THR A 55 6.86 -28.53 -13.62
N ASN A 56 6.57 -29.33 -14.64
CA ASN A 56 7.23 -29.17 -15.93
C ASN A 56 6.59 -28.03 -16.76
N TYR A 57 7.09 -27.80 -17.97
CA TYR A 57 6.60 -26.73 -18.85
C TYR A 57 5.11 -26.84 -19.27
N LYS A 58 4.49 -28.01 -19.05
CA LYS A 58 3.05 -28.24 -19.28
C LYS A 58 2.20 -28.10 -18.00
N GLY A 59 2.82 -27.81 -16.86
CA GLY A 59 2.11 -27.69 -15.57
C GLY A 59 1.80 -29.02 -14.87
N GLN A 60 2.50 -30.10 -15.22
CA GLN A 60 2.36 -31.43 -14.60
C GLN A 60 3.36 -31.63 -13.47
#